data_AF-A0A0N4UG50-F1
#
_entry.id   AF-A0A0N4UG50-F1
#
_cell.length_a   1.000
_cell.length_b   1.000
_cell.length_c   1.000
_cell.angle_alpha   90.00
_cell.angle_beta   90.00
_cell.angle_gamma   90.00
#
_symmetry.space_group_name_H-M   'P 1'
#
loop_
_entity.id
_entity.type
_entity.pdbx_description
1 polymer ?
#
loop_
_entity_poly.entity_id
_entity_poly.type
_entity_poly.pdbx_seq_one_letter_code
_entity_poly.pdbx_strand_id
1 'polypeptide(L)'
;MIGEKSEKQKLSRIEMMECAFLDPIDYDKRVILGKCPKTPDKKFVESHLPDFLRQKIKKLDKKRISKHSSAKRRLLKAVFIGKKSFYAVELRNINVNLELIEGLYLILRCSAVSDQKNAKEKMEWFINGIKLTSQLNWRININSENELVIWPLLSGLDDGKYECYEDHESKGAVSLHIISVKANIFFHRMQFLIQSIIQNSKFHK
;
A
#
# COMPACT_ATOMS: atom_id res chain seq x y z
N MET A 1 36.36 -14.74 7.38
CA MET A 1 35.57 -13.51 7.11
C MET A 1 35.00 -13.62 5.71
N ILE A 2 33.73 -14.00 5.56
CA ILE A 2 33.05 -13.91 4.26
C ILE A 2 31.84 -13.03 4.53
N GLY A 3 32.00 -11.74 4.23
CA GLY A 3 30.90 -10.80 4.25
C GLY A 3 29.97 -11.14 3.10
N GLU A 4 28.80 -11.72 3.41
CA GLU A 4 27.72 -11.82 2.45
C GLU A 4 27.29 -10.40 2.10
N LYS A 5 27.77 -9.91 0.95
CA LYS A 5 27.17 -8.78 0.25
C LYS A 5 25.70 -9.13 0.06
N SER A 6 24.84 -8.54 0.88
CA SER A 6 23.39 -8.47 0.67
C SER A 6 23.16 -7.76 -0.66
N GLU A 7 23.19 -8.53 -1.74
CA GLU A 7 22.72 -8.12 -3.04
C GLU A 7 21.23 -7.82 -2.84
N LYS A 8 20.86 -6.54 -2.87
CA LYS A 8 19.48 -6.07 -2.70
C LYS A 8 18.63 -6.72 -3.77
N GLN A 9 18.07 -7.89 -3.48
CA GLN A 9 17.22 -8.63 -4.41
C GLN A 9 16.03 -7.74 -4.73
N LYS A 10 15.96 -7.23 -5.97
CA LYS A 10 14.86 -6.40 -6.43
C LYS A 10 13.59 -7.26 -6.45
N LEU A 11 12.77 -7.11 -5.42
CA LEU A 11 11.45 -7.73 -5.37
C LEU A 11 10.63 -7.25 -6.56
N SER A 12 9.95 -8.19 -7.22
CA SER A 12 8.98 -7.86 -8.25
C SER A 12 7.80 -7.10 -7.65
N ARG A 13 7.06 -6.39 -8.51
CA ARG A 13 5.83 -5.69 -8.11
C ARG A 13 4.83 -6.59 -7.39
N ILE A 14 4.69 -7.84 -7.85
CA ILE A 14 3.76 -8.79 -7.23
C ILE A 14 4.25 -9.21 -5.84
N GLU A 15 5.55 -9.43 -5.66
CA GLU A 15 6.11 -9.83 -4.37
C GLU A 15 5.99 -8.71 -3.32
N MET A 16 6.20 -7.46 -3.72
CA MET A 16 5.98 -6.31 -2.82
C MET A 16 4.51 -6.20 -2.39
N MET A 17 3.55 -6.43 -3.31
CA MET A 17 2.13 -6.49 -2.92
C MET A 17 1.87 -7.65 -1.96
N GLU A 18 2.40 -8.84 -2.24
CA GLU A 18 2.23 -9.99 -1.35
C GLU A 18 2.73 -9.68 0.06
N CYS A 19 3.83 -8.95 0.22
CA CYS A 19 4.37 -8.53 1.51
C CYS A 19 3.41 -7.62 2.29
N ALA A 20 2.78 -6.67 1.62
CA ALA A 20 1.89 -5.70 2.28
C ALA A 20 0.62 -6.32 2.87
N PHE A 21 0.16 -7.46 2.32
CA PHE A 21 -1.02 -8.17 2.81
C PHE A 21 -0.71 -9.26 3.85
N LEU A 22 0.53 -9.35 4.31
CA LEU A 22 0.90 -10.30 5.37
C LEU A 22 0.51 -9.73 6.73
N ASP A 23 -0.05 -10.58 7.57
CA ASP A 23 -0.12 -10.32 9.00
C ASP A 23 1.30 -10.09 9.58
N PRO A 24 1.44 -9.29 10.67
CA PRO A 24 2.74 -8.84 11.17
C PRO A 24 3.75 -9.97 11.42
N ILE A 25 3.28 -11.11 11.92
CA ILE A 25 4.10 -12.29 12.20
C ILE A 25 4.66 -12.90 10.90
N ASP A 26 3.84 -13.01 9.87
CA ASP A 26 4.25 -13.59 8.59
C ASP A 26 5.09 -12.61 7.77
N TYR A 27 4.84 -11.30 7.88
CA TYR A 27 5.71 -10.27 7.34
C TYR A 27 7.12 -10.37 7.93
N ASP A 28 7.23 -10.41 9.26
CA ASP A 28 8.50 -10.47 9.97
C ASP A 28 9.31 -11.72 9.58
N LYS A 29 8.65 -12.88 9.40
CA LYS A 29 9.31 -14.09 8.85
C LYS A 29 9.84 -13.87 7.44
N ARG A 30 9.06 -13.24 6.55
CA ARG A 30 9.51 -12.99 5.17
C ARG A 30 10.63 -11.96 5.10
N VAL A 31 10.66 -10.98 5.99
CA VAL A 31 11.79 -10.03 6.12
C VAL A 31 13.07 -10.76 6.51
N ILE A 32 13.03 -11.67 7.49
CA ILE A 32 14.19 -12.51 7.86
C ILE A 32 14.68 -13.35 6.68
N LEU A 33 13.76 -13.82 5.84
CA LEU A 33 14.08 -14.59 4.64
C LEU A 33 14.53 -13.73 3.44
N GLY A 34 14.60 -12.40 3.58
CA GLY A 34 14.94 -11.48 2.49
C GLY A 34 13.86 -11.34 1.41
N LYS A 35 12.64 -11.83 1.67
CA LYS A 35 11.52 -11.81 0.72
C LYS A 35 10.61 -10.60 0.84
N CYS A 36 10.79 -9.79 1.88
CA CYS A 36 10.09 -8.53 2.09
C CYS A 36 11.08 -7.45 2.54
N PRO A 37 10.84 -6.17 2.20
CA PRO A 37 11.70 -5.08 2.63
C PRO A 37 11.65 -4.91 4.15
N LYS A 38 12.73 -4.42 4.76
CA LYS A 38 12.73 -4.00 6.17
C LYS A 38 11.95 -2.69 6.30
N THR A 39 11.11 -2.55 7.33
CA THR A 39 10.53 -1.24 7.68
C THR A 39 11.57 -0.39 8.39
N PRO A 40 11.64 0.93 8.14
CA PRO A 40 12.63 1.81 8.77
C PRO A 40 12.51 1.82 10.31
N ASP A 41 11.28 1.69 10.83
CA ASP A 41 11.02 1.83 12.28
C ASP A 41 11.30 0.57 13.11
N LYS A 42 11.46 -0.60 12.47
CA LYS A 42 11.81 -1.82 13.18
C LYS A 42 13.31 -2.05 13.09
N LYS A 43 14.02 -1.85 14.22
CA LYS A 43 15.34 -2.45 14.45
C LYS A 43 15.17 -3.97 14.41
N PHE A 44 15.21 -4.54 13.21
CA PHE A 44 15.30 -5.98 13.06
C PHE A 44 16.66 -6.37 13.61
N VAL A 45 16.67 -6.97 14.79
CA VAL A 45 17.82 -7.77 15.22
C VAL A 45 18.04 -8.74 14.07
N GLU A 46 19.19 -8.61 13.42
CA GLU A 46 19.61 -9.53 12.39
C GLU A 46 19.72 -10.88 13.07
N SER A 47 18.61 -11.62 13.06
CA SER A 47 18.60 -12.93 13.68
C SER A 47 19.57 -13.76 12.85
N HIS A 48 20.74 -14.01 13.43
CA HIS A 48 21.59 -15.15 13.11
C HIS A 48 20.79 -16.41 13.42
N LEU A 49 19.71 -16.61 12.67
CA LEU A 49 18.87 -17.77 12.78
C LEU A 49 19.70 -18.91 12.21
N PRO A 50 20.06 -19.94 13.01
CA PRO A 50 20.87 -21.05 12.52
C PRO A 50 20.29 -21.62 11.24
N ASP A 51 21.13 -22.02 10.29
CA ASP A 51 20.71 -22.46 8.95
C ASP A 51 19.65 -23.58 8.99
N PHE A 52 19.73 -24.45 9.99
CA PHE A 52 18.73 -25.47 10.26
C PHE A 52 17.32 -24.88 10.48
N LEU A 53 17.19 -23.80 11.26
CA LEU A 53 15.90 -23.13 11.48
C LEU A 53 15.43 -22.41 10.22
N ARG A 54 16.34 -21.76 9.48
CA ARG A 54 16.02 -21.15 8.17
C ARG A 54 15.48 -22.19 7.19
N GLN A 55 16.10 -23.36 7.12
CA GLN A 55 15.64 -24.47 6.26
C GLN A 55 14.29 -25.04 6.74
N LYS A 56 14.09 -25.20 8.04
CA LYS A 56 12.82 -25.70 8.61
C LYS A 56 11.67 -24.73 8.31
N ILE A 57 11.89 -23.43 8.46
CA ILE A 57 10.93 -22.38 8.09
C ILE A 57 10.65 -22.43 6.59
N LYS A 58 11.68 -22.48 5.73
CA LYS A 58 11.52 -22.62 4.26
C LYS A 58 10.68 -23.85 3.87
N LYS A 59 10.84 -24.98 4.56
CA LYS A 59 10.05 -26.21 4.33
C LYS A 59 8.59 -26.05 4.78
N LEU A 60 8.35 -25.43 5.93
CA LEU A 60 7.00 -25.17 6.43
C LEU A 60 6.24 -24.17 5.53
N ASP A 61 6.94 -23.14 5.04
CA ASP A 61 6.39 -22.17 4.09
C ASP A 61 5.96 -22.85 2.79
N LYS A 62 6.80 -23.71 2.19
CA LYS A 62 6.43 -24.45 0.97
C LYS A 62 5.11 -25.24 1.13
N LYS A 63 4.88 -25.86 2.31
CA LYS A 63 3.63 -26.59 2.58
C LYS A 63 2.42 -25.66 2.73
N ARG A 64 2.53 -24.57 3.51
CA ARG A 64 1.41 -23.63 3.73
C ARG A 64 1.06 -22.79 2.50
N ILE A 65 2.05 -22.41 1.70
CA ILE A 65 1.86 -21.64 0.46
C ILE A 65 1.01 -22.42 -0.55
N SER A 66 1.10 -23.76 -0.64
CA SER A 66 0.38 -24.51 -1.67
C SER A 66 -1.15 -24.47 -1.52
N LYS A 67 -1.69 -24.54 -0.29
CA LYS A 67 -3.15 -24.63 -0.06
C LYS A 67 -3.82 -23.28 0.12
N HIS A 68 -3.20 -22.34 0.82
CA HIS A 68 -3.86 -21.07 1.17
C HIS A 68 -3.49 -19.90 0.24
N SER A 69 -2.37 -19.98 -0.48
CA SER A 69 -1.93 -18.86 -1.34
C SER A 69 -2.58 -18.87 -2.72
N SER A 70 -2.98 -20.01 -3.29
CA SER A 70 -3.42 -20.05 -4.69
C SER A 70 -4.69 -19.23 -4.94
N ALA A 71 -5.68 -19.31 -4.04
CA ALA A 71 -6.92 -18.53 -4.15
C ALA A 71 -6.69 -17.03 -3.90
N LYS A 72 -6.01 -16.66 -2.79
CA LYS A 72 -5.63 -15.26 -2.50
C LYS A 72 -4.79 -14.66 -3.63
N ARG A 73 -3.81 -15.40 -4.13
CA ARG A 73 -2.93 -14.99 -5.24
C ARG A 73 -3.68 -14.88 -6.57
N ARG A 74 -4.64 -15.76 -6.84
CA ARG A 74 -5.52 -15.65 -8.02
C ARG A 74 -6.44 -14.43 -7.93
N LEU A 75 -7.02 -14.16 -6.76
CA LEU A 75 -7.85 -12.97 -6.54
C LEU A 75 -7.05 -11.68 -6.68
N LEU A 76 -5.87 -11.59 -6.04
CA LEU A 76 -4.97 -10.44 -6.21
C LEU A 76 -4.55 -10.26 -7.67
N LYS A 77 -4.21 -11.35 -8.37
CA LYS A 77 -3.93 -11.30 -9.82
C LYS A 77 -5.14 -10.83 -10.63
N ALA A 78 -6.34 -11.35 -10.36
CA ALA A 78 -7.54 -11.02 -11.12
C ALA A 78 -7.98 -9.55 -10.92
N VAL A 79 -7.95 -9.06 -9.68
CA VAL A 79 -8.31 -7.67 -9.34
C VAL A 79 -7.32 -6.67 -9.93
N PHE A 80 -6.01 -6.99 -9.94
CA PHE A 80 -4.97 -6.00 -10.28
C PHE A 80 -4.35 -6.14 -11.69
N ILE A 81 -4.53 -7.25 -12.41
CA ILE A 81 -4.08 -7.38 -13.82
C ILE A 81 -5.10 -6.72 -14.78
N GLY A 82 -6.39 -6.76 -14.44
CA GLY A 82 -7.47 -6.46 -15.39
C GLY A 82 -7.61 -4.99 -15.79
N LYS A 83 -7.63 -4.06 -14.83
CA LYS A 83 -7.81 -2.62 -15.08
C LYS A 83 -7.10 -1.82 -13.98
N LYS A 84 -6.26 -0.86 -14.40
CA LYS A 84 -5.44 0.07 -13.61
C LYS A 84 -5.57 -0.08 -12.08
N SER A 85 -4.57 -0.70 -11.45
CA SER A 85 -4.45 -0.77 -9.99
C SER A 85 -4.15 0.57 -9.33
N PHE A 86 -4.29 1.69 -10.05
CA PHE A 86 -3.75 2.99 -9.65
C PHE A 86 -4.72 4.11 -9.90
N TYR A 87 -4.72 5.06 -8.99
CA TYR A 87 -5.54 6.24 -8.96
C TYR A 87 -4.60 7.44 -8.90
N ALA A 88 -4.76 8.38 -9.84
CA ALA A 88 -3.94 9.58 -9.92
C ALA A 88 -4.83 10.80 -9.77
N VAL A 89 -4.43 11.72 -8.89
CA VAL A 89 -5.20 12.91 -8.52
C VAL A 89 -4.32 14.12 -8.70
N GLU A 90 -4.84 15.16 -9.34
CA GLU A 90 -4.14 16.43 -9.50
C GLU A 90 -4.76 17.48 -8.58
N LEU A 91 -3.94 18.02 -7.67
CA LEU A 91 -4.29 19.08 -6.75
C LEU A 91 -4.05 20.43 -7.45
N ARG A 92 -5.15 21.05 -7.92
CA ARG A 92 -5.19 22.37 -8.58
C ARG A 92 -6.00 23.38 -7.76
N ASN A 93 -5.53 23.70 -6.56
CA ASN A 93 -6.25 24.53 -5.60
C ASN A 93 -7.63 23.96 -5.21
N ILE A 94 -7.76 22.64 -5.23
CA ILE A 94 -8.99 21.93 -4.87
C ILE A 94 -8.79 21.07 -3.64
N ASN A 95 -9.86 20.95 -2.85
CA ASN A 95 -9.96 19.99 -1.75
C ASN A 95 -10.93 18.89 -2.17
N VAL A 96 -10.46 17.65 -2.19
CA VAL A 96 -11.26 16.49 -2.61
C VAL A 96 -11.35 15.46 -1.51
N ASN A 97 -12.52 14.83 -1.38
CA ASN A 97 -12.71 13.67 -0.52
C ASN A 97 -12.68 12.42 -1.40
N LEU A 98 -11.82 11.46 -1.08
CA LEU A 98 -11.65 10.23 -1.86
C LEU A 98 -11.88 9.01 -0.98
N GLU A 99 -12.74 8.12 -1.45
CA GLU A 99 -12.89 6.78 -0.91
C GLU A 99 -12.22 5.80 -1.87
N LEU A 100 -11.16 5.12 -1.41
CA LEU A 100 -10.41 4.17 -2.23
C LEU A 100 -10.37 2.79 -1.55
N ILE A 101 -10.26 1.74 -2.36
CA ILE A 101 -10.17 0.37 -1.86
C ILE A 101 -8.73 0.08 -1.46
N GLU A 102 -8.57 -0.60 -0.32
CA GLU A 102 -7.29 -1.16 0.15
C GLU A 102 -6.59 -1.97 -0.95
N GLY A 103 -5.28 -1.77 -1.09
CA GLY A 103 -4.46 -2.41 -2.12
C GLY A 103 -4.26 -1.60 -3.40
N LEU A 104 -5.05 -0.54 -3.61
CA LEU A 104 -4.84 0.38 -4.74
C LEU A 104 -3.53 1.16 -4.58
N TYR A 105 -3.07 1.69 -5.70
CA TYR A 105 -1.94 2.59 -5.81
C TYR A 105 -2.44 4.03 -5.91
N LEU A 106 -1.94 4.95 -5.09
CA LEU A 106 -2.30 6.37 -5.17
C LEU A 106 -1.11 7.21 -5.61
N ILE A 107 -1.34 8.11 -6.56
CA ILE A 107 -0.41 9.15 -6.99
C ILE A 107 -1.12 10.49 -6.81
N LEU A 108 -0.55 11.36 -5.99
CA LEU A 108 -0.98 12.74 -5.84
C LEU A 108 0.01 13.65 -6.54
N ARG A 109 -0.49 14.46 -7.47
CA ARG A 109 0.26 15.50 -8.16
C ARG A 109 -0.10 16.82 -7.55
N CYS A 110 0.90 17.59 -7.16
CA CYS A 110 0.70 18.99 -6.87
C CYS A 110 0.88 19.77 -8.18
N SER A 111 -0.10 20.59 -8.55
CA SER A 111 0.01 21.44 -9.74
C SER A 111 1.10 22.49 -9.51
N ALA A 112 2.31 22.24 -10.03
CA ALA A 112 3.40 23.22 -10.05
C ALA A 112 3.24 24.18 -11.23
N VAL A 113 3.45 25.47 -10.99
CA VAL A 113 3.47 26.50 -12.04
C VAL A 113 4.89 26.67 -12.59
N SER A 114 4.94 26.73 -13.93
CA SER A 114 6.00 27.12 -14.88
C SER A 114 7.42 26.52 -14.85
N ASP A 115 8.08 26.30 -13.71
CA ASP A 115 9.53 25.98 -13.72
C ASP A 115 9.89 24.64 -13.05
N GLN A 116 9.86 23.56 -13.85
CA GLN A 116 10.23 22.20 -13.42
C GLN A 116 11.62 22.10 -12.75
N LYS A 117 12.56 23.00 -13.07
CA LYS A 117 13.92 22.96 -12.52
C LYS A 117 13.98 23.27 -11.01
N ASN A 118 13.13 24.18 -10.52
CA ASN A 118 13.11 24.61 -9.13
C ASN A 118 11.97 23.99 -8.32
N ALA A 119 11.05 23.27 -8.98
CA ALA A 119 9.87 22.68 -8.34
C ALA A 119 10.21 21.75 -7.16
N LYS A 120 11.38 21.08 -7.18
CA LYS A 120 11.80 20.16 -6.09
C LYS A 120 12.09 20.87 -4.77
N GLU A 121 12.64 22.08 -4.83
CA GLU A 121 13.01 22.81 -3.61
C GLU A 121 11.81 23.53 -3.00
N LYS A 122 10.78 23.79 -3.80
CA LYS A 122 9.63 24.61 -3.43
C LYS A 122 8.41 23.82 -2.99
N MET A 123 8.35 22.52 -3.34
CA MET A 123 7.17 21.70 -3.09
C MET A 123 7.26 20.98 -1.75
N GLU A 124 6.26 21.17 -0.91
CA GLU A 124 6.17 20.58 0.42
C GLU A 124 4.91 19.72 0.52
N TRP A 125 5.06 18.49 0.99
CA TRP A 125 3.94 17.58 1.23
C TRP A 125 3.69 17.41 2.72
N PHE A 126 2.42 17.28 3.10
CA PHE A 126 2.00 17.06 4.48
C PHE A 126 1.00 15.91 4.55
N ILE A 127 1.10 15.08 5.60
CA ILE A 127 0.08 14.10 5.97
C ILE A 127 -0.41 14.45 7.37
N ASN A 128 -1.71 14.69 7.51
CA ASN A 128 -2.35 15.08 8.76
C ASN A 128 -1.63 16.26 9.44
N GLY A 129 -1.24 17.26 8.65
CA GLY A 129 -0.49 18.45 9.12
C GLY A 129 0.99 18.21 9.44
N ILE A 130 1.51 16.99 9.28
CA ILE A 130 2.93 16.68 9.50
C ILE A 130 3.67 16.76 8.17
N LYS A 131 4.69 17.63 8.10
CA LYS A 131 5.55 17.78 6.93
C LYS A 131 6.29 16.48 6.63
N LEU A 132 6.16 15.99 5.41
CA LEU A 132 6.95 14.87 4.93
C LEU A 132 8.39 15.33 4.67
N THR A 133 9.33 14.62 5.30
CA THR A 133 10.76 14.79 5.06
C THR A 133 11.24 13.72 4.07
N SER A 134 12.44 13.87 3.51
CA SER A 134 13.01 12.93 2.53
C SER A 134 13.19 11.49 3.06
N GLN A 135 13.09 11.27 4.37
CA GLN A 135 13.16 9.95 5.02
C GLN A 135 11.83 9.20 4.94
N LEU A 136 11.29 9.11 3.73
CA LEU A 136 10.09 8.33 3.48
C LEU A 136 10.39 6.83 3.44
N ASN A 137 9.35 6.02 3.66
CA ASN A 137 9.48 4.56 3.61
C ASN A 137 9.27 4.05 2.18
N TRP A 138 9.43 2.74 1.95
CA TRP A 138 9.28 2.18 0.60
C TRP A 138 7.85 2.31 0.05
N ARG A 139 6.86 2.47 0.94
CA ARG A 139 5.42 2.44 0.65
C ARG A 139 4.88 3.82 0.29
N ILE A 140 5.18 4.81 1.10
CA ILE A 140 4.89 6.22 0.85
C ILE A 140 6.20 6.85 0.43
N ASN A 141 6.32 7.41 -0.78
CA ASN A 141 7.50 8.12 -1.22
C ASN A 141 7.14 9.33 -2.10
N ILE A 142 8.08 10.25 -2.28
CA ILE A 142 7.97 11.33 -3.27
C ILE A 142 8.90 10.97 -4.41
N ASN A 143 8.37 10.92 -5.63
CA ASN A 143 9.14 10.51 -6.80
C ASN A 143 9.96 11.67 -7.41
N SER A 144 10.66 11.39 -8.51
CA SER A 144 11.48 12.40 -9.21
C SER A 144 10.69 13.57 -9.79
N GLU A 145 9.38 13.41 -9.95
CA GLU A 145 8.44 14.42 -10.48
C GLU A 145 7.73 15.19 -9.34
N ASN A 146 8.17 15.01 -8.08
CA ASN A 146 7.55 15.55 -6.86
C ASN A 146 6.12 15.08 -6.61
N GLU A 147 5.71 13.96 -7.20
CA GLU A 147 4.42 13.35 -6.90
C GLU A 147 4.53 12.57 -5.60
N LEU A 148 3.53 12.69 -4.73
CA LEU A 148 3.39 11.82 -3.57
C LEU A 148 2.77 10.50 -4.00
N VAL A 149 3.47 9.42 -3.69
CA VAL A 149 3.20 8.09 -4.17
C VAL A 149 2.96 7.17 -2.98
N ILE A 150 1.82 6.48 -2.94
CA ILE A 150 1.45 5.58 -1.84
C ILE A 150 1.08 4.21 -2.39
N TRP A 151 1.84 3.19 -2.00
CA TRP A 151 1.64 1.84 -2.52
C TRP A 151 2.07 0.69 -1.61
N PRO A 152 1.16 -0.25 -1.29
CA PRO A 152 -0.29 -0.15 -1.47
C PRO A 152 -0.94 0.77 -0.43
N LEU A 153 -2.18 1.19 -0.71
CA LEU A 153 -3.07 1.79 0.28
C LEU A 153 -3.49 0.76 1.31
N LEU A 154 -3.42 1.13 2.59
CA LEU A 154 -3.75 0.30 3.74
C LEU A 154 -4.82 0.98 4.61
N SER A 155 -5.91 0.27 4.86
CA SER A 155 -7.02 0.76 5.67
C SER A 155 -6.60 0.96 7.13
N GLY A 156 -7.01 2.09 7.70
CA GLY A 156 -6.68 2.53 9.06
C GLY A 156 -5.27 3.12 9.21
N LEU A 157 -4.39 2.94 8.23
CA LEU A 157 -3.02 3.48 8.26
C LEU A 157 -2.87 4.70 7.35
N ASP A 158 -3.48 4.67 6.16
CA ASP A 158 -3.36 5.73 5.16
C ASP A 158 -4.54 6.70 5.15
N ASP A 159 -5.55 6.46 5.99
CA ASP A 159 -6.65 7.38 6.19
C ASP A 159 -6.14 8.73 6.74
N GLY A 160 -6.67 9.82 6.22
CA GLY A 160 -6.30 11.16 6.68
C GLY A 160 -6.25 12.21 5.58
N LYS A 161 -5.67 13.36 5.92
CA LYS A 161 -5.57 14.52 5.05
C LYS A 161 -4.18 14.61 4.43
N TYR A 162 -4.11 14.72 3.12
CA TYR A 162 -2.87 14.88 2.36
C TYR A 162 -2.88 16.25 1.71
N GLU A 163 -1.88 17.06 1.99
CA GLU A 163 -1.83 18.45 1.54
C GLU A 163 -0.53 18.70 0.80
N CYS A 164 -0.60 19.54 -0.24
CA CYS A 164 0.58 19.98 -0.95
C CYS A 164 0.66 21.50 -0.96
N TYR A 165 1.88 22.00 -0.82
CA TYR A 165 2.21 23.41 -0.81
C TYR A 165 3.32 23.67 -1.81
N GLU A 166 3.30 24.85 -2.42
CA GLU A 166 4.38 25.39 -3.25
C GLU A 166 4.72 26.78 -2.70
N ASP A 167 5.98 27.01 -2.32
CA ASP A 167 6.41 28.28 -1.70
C ASP A 167 5.53 28.68 -0.48
N HIS A 168 5.16 27.69 0.34
CA HIS A 168 4.26 27.84 1.51
C HIS A 168 2.81 28.24 1.18
N GLU A 169 2.41 28.30 -0.08
CA GLU A 169 1.01 28.48 -0.50
C GLU A 169 0.35 27.11 -0.71
N SER A 170 -0.83 26.90 -0.11
CA SER A 170 -1.57 25.65 -0.28
C SER A 170 -2.07 25.52 -1.73
N LYS A 171 -1.77 24.38 -2.36
CA LYS A 171 -2.24 24.05 -3.72
C LYS A 171 -3.34 23.00 -3.74
N GLY A 172 -3.87 22.64 -2.57
CA GLY A 172 -5.00 21.74 -2.41
C GLY A 172 -4.74 20.60 -1.43
N ALA A 173 -5.79 19.83 -1.19
CA ALA A 173 -5.79 18.73 -0.24
C ALA A 173 -6.64 17.55 -0.70
N VAL A 174 -6.28 16.35 -0.25
CA VAL A 174 -7.10 15.14 -0.33
C VAL A 174 -7.45 14.68 1.08
N SER A 175 -8.73 14.57 1.39
CA SER A 175 -9.18 13.77 2.54
C SER A 175 -9.41 12.35 2.04
N LEU A 176 -8.56 11.42 2.47
CA LEU A 176 -8.54 10.04 2.01
C LEU A 176 -9.17 9.11 3.05
N HIS A 177 -10.11 8.30 2.60
CA HIS A 177 -10.66 7.18 3.35
C HIS A 177 -10.42 5.87 2.61
N ILE A 178 -9.90 4.85 3.30
CA ILE A 178 -9.55 3.57 2.69
C ILE A 178 -10.50 2.46 3.15
N ILE A 179 -11.27 1.92 2.20
CA ILE A 179 -12.20 0.83 2.39
C ILE A 179 -11.44 -0.50 2.38
N SER A 180 -11.45 -1.22 3.51
CA SER A 180 -10.81 -2.55 3.56
C SER A 180 -11.50 -3.55 2.64
N VAL A 181 -10.71 -4.44 2.01
CA VAL A 181 -11.25 -5.55 1.20
C VAL A 181 -12.09 -6.50 2.06
N LYS A 182 -11.73 -6.71 3.34
CA LYS A 182 -12.53 -7.54 4.26
C LYS A 182 -13.90 -6.92 4.51
N ALA A 183 -13.94 -5.60 4.70
CA ALA A 183 -15.18 -4.85 4.83
C ALA A 183 -15.99 -4.94 3.53
N ASN A 184 -15.39 -4.78 2.34
CA ASN A 184 -16.09 -4.88 1.06
C ASN A 184 -16.66 -6.28 0.75
N ILE A 185 -15.94 -7.36 1.09
CA ILE A 185 -16.49 -8.72 0.94
C ILE A 185 -17.69 -8.91 1.88
N PHE A 186 -17.61 -8.38 3.11
CA PHE A 186 -18.71 -8.43 4.06
C PHE A 186 -19.88 -7.55 3.62
N PHE A 187 -19.64 -6.31 3.19
CA PHE A 187 -20.65 -5.37 2.68
C PHE A 187 -21.34 -5.88 1.44
N HIS A 188 -20.62 -6.43 0.45
CA HIS A 188 -21.27 -7.03 -0.73
C HIS A 188 -22.09 -8.27 -0.36
N ARG A 189 -21.60 -9.12 0.57
CA ARG A 189 -22.40 -10.25 1.07
C ARG A 189 -23.65 -9.75 1.79
N MET A 190 -23.54 -8.73 2.64
CA MET A 190 -24.67 -8.14 3.36
C MET A 190 -25.65 -7.44 2.42
N GLN A 191 -25.17 -6.67 1.44
CA GLN A 191 -26.01 -6.00 0.45
C GLN A 191 -26.73 -7.00 -0.45
N PHE A 192 -26.05 -8.07 -0.88
CA PHE A 192 -26.67 -9.17 -1.62
C PHE A 192 -27.75 -9.87 -0.77
N LEU A 193 -27.48 -10.12 0.51
CA LEU A 193 -28.48 -10.67 1.44
C LEU A 193 -29.66 -9.73 1.61
N ILE A 194 -29.44 -8.43 1.83
CA ILE A 194 -30.51 -7.42 1.96
C ILE A 194 -31.33 -7.35 0.66
N GLN A 195 -30.69 -7.33 -0.51
CA GLN A 195 -31.38 -7.36 -1.81
C GLN A 195 -32.17 -8.65 -2.01
N SER A 196 -31.65 -9.81 -1.61
CA SER A 196 -32.37 -11.08 -1.68
C SER A 196 -33.60 -11.10 -0.76
N ILE A 197 -33.50 -10.48 0.43
CA ILE A 197 -34.62 -10.34 1.37
C ILE A 197 -35.67 -9.36 0.81
N ILE A 198 -35.25 -8.23 0.22
CA ILE A 198 -36.15 -7.25 -0.40
C ILE A 198 -36.84 -7.83 -1.65
N GLN A 199 -36.14 -8.64 -2.45
CA GLN A 199 -36.74 -9.32 -3.60
C GLN A 199 -37.74 -10.38 -3.12
N ASN A 200 -37.40 -11.20 -2.13
CA ASN A 200 -38.31 -12.20 -1.58
C ASN A 200 -39.55 -11.57 -0.90
N SER A 201 -39.43 -10.39 -0.30
CA SER A 201 -40.59 -9.71 0.32
C SER A 201 -41.53 -9.06 -0.70
N LYS A 202 -41.05 -8.75 -1.92
CA LYS A 202 -41.91 -8.27 -3.02
C LYS A 202 -42.72 -9.38 -3.70
N PHE A 203 -42.36 -10.65 -3.53
CA PHE A 203 -43.12 -11.79 -4.07
C PHE A 203 -44.24 -12.30 -3.13
N HIS A 204 -44.38 -11.71 -1.94
CA HIS A 204 -45.41 -12.08 -0.95
C HIS A 204 -46.44 -10.98 -0.67
N LYS A 205 -46.65 -10.06 -1.61
CA LYS A 205 -47.83 -9.17 -1.66
C LYS A 205 -48.56 -9.39 -2.97
#